data_AF-A0A1H3DMX4-F1
#
_entry.id   AF-A0A1H3DMX4-F1
#
_cell.length_a   1.000
_cell.length_b   1.000
_cell.length_c   1.000
_cell.angle_alpha   90.00
_cell.angle_beta   90.00
_cell.angle_gamma   90.00
#
_symmetry.space_group_name_H-M   'P 1'
#
loop_
_entity.id
_entity.type
_entity.pdbx_description
1 polymer ?
#
loop_
_entity_poly.entity_id
_entity_poly.type
_entity_poly.pdbx_seq_one_letter_code
_entity_poly.pdbx_strand_id
1 'polypeptide(L)' 'MTTTYRIAVIPGDGIGKEVVPEGVRVLTAAHAGSGWRSTTAELGAAVADAVRDSR' A
#
# COMPACT_ATOMS: atom_id res chain seq x y z
N MET A 1 11.19 -11.88 16.19
CA MET A 1 10.31 -12.59 15.25
C MET A 1 10.11 -11.72 14.03
N THR A 2 10.09 -12.30 12.83
CA THR A 2 9.89 -11.55 11.59
C THR A 2 8.46 -11.74 11.12
N THR A 3 7.69 -10.67 11.01
CA THR A 3 6.30 -10.73 10.54
C THR A 3 6.22 -10.16 9.13
N THR A 4 5.61 -10.91 8.22
CA THR A 4 5.46 -10.53 6.81
C THR A 4 4.03 -10.10 6.52
N TYR A 5 3.87 -8.93 5.91
CA TYR A 5 2.57 -8.36 5.55
C TYR A 5 2.47 -8.16 4.04
N ARG A 6 1.32 -8.51 3.48
CA ARG A 6 0.98 -8.24 2.08
C ARG A 6 0.02 -7.06 2.08
N ILE A 7 0.44 -5.95 1.48
CA ILE A 7 -0.28 -4.68 1.53
C ILE A 7 -0.74 -4.36 0.12
N ALA A 8 -2.05 -4.41 -0.11
CA ALA A 8 -2.63 -3.88 -1.32
C ALA A 8 -2.68 -2.37 -1.22
N VAL A 9 -2.15 -1.69 -2.24
CA VAL A 9 -2.09 -0.24 -2.31
C VAL A 9 -3.06 0.22 -3.39
N ILE A 10 -3.98 1.10 -3.02
CA ILE A 10 -4.98 1.67 -3.93
C ILE A 10 -4.72 3.17 -3.98
N PRO A 11 -4.14 3.70 -5.07
CA PRO A 11 -3.86 5.12 -5.14
C PRO A 11 -5.13 5.96 -5.34
N GLY A 12 -6.21 5.39 -5.89
CA GLY A 12 -7.42 6.14 -6.23
C GLY A 12 -7.19 7.12 -7.37
N ASP A 13 -7.91 8.25 -7.35
CA ASP A 13 -7.87 9.29 -8.38
C ASP A 13 -7.28 10.61 -7.86
N GLY A 14 -6.89 11.49 -8.79
CA GLY A 14 -6.24 12.77 -8.46
C GLY A 14 -4.83 12.57 -7.89
N ILE A 15 -4.50 13.31 -6.83
CA ILE A 15 -3.14 13.38 -6.23
C ILE A 15 -2.64 12.05 -5.62
N GLY A 16 -3.52 11.05 -5.52
CA GLY A 16 -3.16 9.76 -4.95
C GLY A 16 -2.08 9.05 -5.77
N LYS A 17 -2.01 9.27 -7.09
CA LYS A 17 -0.98 8.68 -7.96
C LYS A 17 0.42 9.26 -7.68
N GLU A 18 0.49 10.47 -7.15
CA GLU A 18 1.72 11.21 -6.85
C GLU A 18 2.11 11.17 -5.37
N VAL A 19 1.21 10.77 -4.45
CA VAL A 19 1.47 10.75 -3.00
C VAL A 19 1.66 9.33 -2.47
N VAL A 20 0.96 8.37 -3.07
CA VAL A 20 0.95 6.99 -2.59
C VAL A 20 2.29 6.28 -2.78
N PRO A 21 3.03 6.46 -3.90
CA PRO A 21 4.38 5.91 -4.03
C PRO A 21 5.33 6.42 -2.92
N GLU A 22 5.20 7.68 -2.53
CA GLU A 22 5.98 8.35 -1.49
C GLU A 22 5.64 7.79 -0.12
N GLY A 23 4.35 7.54 0.15
CA GLY A 23 3.89 6.85 1.36
C GLY A 23 4.48 5.46 1.49
N VAL A 24 4.57 4.70 0.39
CA VAL A 24 5.22 3.37 0.38
C VAL A 24 6.72 3.49 0.68
N ARG A 25 7.43 4.48 0.11
CA ARG A 25 8.85 4.73 0.41
C ARG A 25 9.09 5.01 1.89
N VAL A 26 8.25 5.87 2.49
CA VAL A 26 8.30 6.19 3.92
C VAL A 26 8.01 4.95 4.76
N LEU A 27 7.02 4.16 4.36
CA LEU A 27 6.67 2.92 5.05
C LEU A 27 7.90 1.99 5.07
N THR A 28 8.52 1.73 3.92
CA THR A 28 9.73 0.91 3.80
C THR A 28 10.87 1.41 4.70
N ALA A 29 11.12 2.72 4.72
CA ALA A 29 12.15 3.31 5.56
C ALA A 29 11.83 3.15 7.06
N ALA A 30 10.58 3.39 7.45
CA ALA A 30 10.14 3.34 8.85
C ALA A 30 10.30 1.95 9.48
N HIS A 31 10.23 0.89 8.66
CA HIS A 31 10.33 -0.48 9.15
C HIS A 31 11.66 -1.18 8.84
N ALA A 32 12.64 -0.46 8.27
CA ALA A 32 13.98 -0.98 8.07
C ALA A 32 14.60 -1.44 9.42
N GLY A 33 15.01 -2.70 9.51
CA GLY A 33 15.63 -3.27 10.71
C GLY A 33 14.66 -3.66 11.84
N SER A 34 13.35 -3.41 11.69
CA SER A 34 12.33 -3.71 12.72
C SER A 34 11.88 -5.18 12.78
N GLY A 35 12.36 -6.03 11.85
CA GLY A 35 11.83 -7.38 11.67
C GLY A 35 10.49 -7.43 10.92
N TRP A 36 9.96 -6.30 10.47
CA TRP A 36 8.81 -6.25 9.57
C TRP A 36 9.27 -6.38 8.11
N ARG A 37 8.67 -7.31 7.37
CA ARG A 37 8.73 -7.36 5.91
C ARG A 37 7.39 -6.99 5.30
N SER A 38 7.40 -6.17 4.27
CA SER A 38 6.20 -5.85 3.50
C SER A 38 6.40 -6.12 2.02
N THR A 39 5.32 -6.51 1.35
CA THR A 39 5.22 -6.52 -0.11
C THR A 39 4.02 -5.69 -0.49
N THR A 40 4.24 -4.63 -1.26
CA THR A 40 3.20 -3.73 -1.75
C THR A 40 2.88 -4.06 -3.21
N ALA A 41 1.60 -4.13 -3.56
CA ALA A 41 1.15 -4.24 -4.94
C ALA A 41 0.07 -3.20 -5.18
N GLU A 42 0.18 -2.46 -6.28
CA GLU A 42 -0.85 -1.51 -6.69
C GLU A 42 -2.04 -2.25 -7.30
N LEU A 43 -3.23 -1.88 -6.85
CA LEU A 43 -4.49 -2.30 -7.46
C LEU A 43 -5.07 -1.11 -8.25
N GLY A 44 -5.47 -1.37 -9.49
CA GLY A 44 -6.09 -0.35 -10.34
C GLY A 44 -7.45 0.11 -9.81
N ALA A 45 -7.90 1.29 -10.25
CA ALA A 45 -9.12 1.96 -9.78
C ALA A 45 -10.38 1.07 -9.83
N ALA A 46 -10.55 0.26 -10.88
CA ALA A 46 -11.69 -0.65 -10.99
C ALA A 46 -11.78 -1.69 -9.85
N VAL A 47 -10.65 -2.10 -9.29
CA VAL A 47 -10.60 -3.04 -8.15
C VAL A 47 -10.85 -2.30 -6.83
N ALA A 48 -10.42 -1.04 -6.74
CA ALA A 48 -10.63 -0.19 -5.58
C ALA A 48 -12.11 0.04 -5.28
N ASP A 49 -12.87 0.41 -6.30
CA ASP A 49 -14.31 0.67 -6.17
C ASP A 49 -15.06 -0.58 -5.73
N ALA A 50 -14.70 -1.74 -6.28
CA ALA A 50 -15.28 -3.04 -5.90
C ALA A 50 -15.03 -3.40 -4.42
N VAL A 51 -13.86 -3.06 -3.87
CA VAL A 51 -13.57 -3.26 -2.43
C VAL A 51 -14.34 -2.28 -1.55
N ARG A 52 -14.56 -1.04 -2.02
CA ARG A 52 -15.29 -0.01 -1.27
C ARG A 52 -16.77 -0.34 -1.09
N ASP A 53 -17.35 -1.02 -2.07
CA ASP A 53 -18.78 -1.35 -2.14
C ASP A 53 -19.14 -2.67 -1.44
N SER A 54 -18.17 -3.34 -0.82
CA SER A 54 -18.36 -4.63 -0.13
C SER A 54 -18.99 -4.50 1.28
N ARG A 55 -19.91 -3.55 1.49
CA ARG A 55 -20.69 -3.40 2.73
C ARG A 55 -22.06 -4.08 2.65
#